data_AF-A0A259PCU7-F1
#
_entry.id   AF-A0A259PCU7-F1
#
_cell.length_a   1.000
_cell.length_b   1.000
_cell.length_c   1.000
_cell.angle_alpha   90.00
_cell.angle_beta   90.00
_cell.angle_gamma   90.00
#
_symmetry.space_group_name_H-M   'P 1'
#
loop_
_entity.id
_entity.type
_entity.pdbx_description
1 polymer ?
#
loop_
_entity_poly.entity_id
_entity_poly.type
_entity_poly.pdbx_seq_one_letter_code
_entity_poly.pdbx_strand_id
1 'polypeptide(L)'
;MEHWRALGERLIAQDLQLVLPWGNAAERDRAERLIAAWPAGRARLADRGSVTDMARLLAGAALVVGVDTGFSHLAAALRRPLVMLFTSTGAELFTPEDPAISRTLGGNGVVPRPDAAWLAAQQALAAAGMRDPDVPAFSPAPARICERPGSAP
;
A
#
# COMPACT_ATOMS: atom_id res chain seq x y z
N MET A 1 0.43 -17.13 2.50
CA MET A 1 0.25 -17.20 1.04
C MET A 1 -1.22 -17.28 0.69
N GLU A 2 -1.95 -18.27 1.20
CA GLU A 2 -3.38 -18.45 0.91
C GLU A 2 -4.24 -17.21 1.21
N HIS A 3 -3.97 -16.51 2.32
CA HIS A 3 -4.71 -15.28 2.64
C HIS A 3 -4.54 -14.18 1.58
N TRP A 4 -3.34 -14.02 1.04
CA TRP A 4 -3.07 -13.05 -0.02
C TRP A 4 -3.76 -13.44 -1.31
N ARG A 5 -3.73 -14.73 -1.66
CA ARG A 5 -4.43 -15.27 -2.82
C ARG A 5 -5.93 -14.97 -2.76
N ALA A 6 -6.59 -15.36 -1.67
CA ALA A 6 -8.03 -15.16 -1.47
C ALA A 6 -8.42 -13.66 -1.48
N LEU A 7 -7.59 -12.79 -0.90
CA LEU A 7 -7.81 -11.35 -0.95
C LEU A 7 -7.66 -10.81 -2.38
N GLY A 8 -6.62 -11.22 -3.09
CA GLY A 8 -6.38 -10.79 -4.47
C GLY A 8 -7.50 -11.21 -5.43
N GLU A 9 -8.05 -12.42 -5.27
CA GLU A 9 -9.20 -12.88 -6.05
C GLU A 9 -10.41 -11.94 -5.91
N ARG A 10 -10.68 -11.45 -4.69
CA ARG A 10 -11.78 -10.50 -4.44
C ARG A 10 -11.53 -9.12 -5.00
N LEU A 11 -10.29 -8.62 -4.89
CA LEU A 11 -9.91 -7.34 -5.47
C LEU A 11 -10.02 -7.37 -7.00
N ILE A 12 -9.55 -8.46 -7.62
CA ILE A 12 -9.67 -8.68 -9.08
C ILE A 12 -11.13 -8.79 -9.50
N ALA A 13 -11.99 -9.41 -8.68
CA ALA A 13 -13.43 -9.47 -8.95
C ALA A 13 -14.13 -8.09 -8.91
N GLN A 14 -13.48 -7.06 -8.36
CA GLN A 14 -13.90 -5.65 -8.48
C GLN A 14 -13.24 -4.92 -9.65
N ASP A 15 -12.69 -5.66 -10.62
CA ASP A 15 -12.00 -5.14 -11.79
C ASP A 15 -10.70 -4.35 -11.48
N LEU A 16 -10.14 -4.54 -10.28
CA LEU A 16 -8.84 -3.95 -9.94
C LEU A 16 -7.68 -4.73 -10.57
N GLN A 17 -6.69 -3.98 -11.02
CA GLN A 17 -5.40 -4.49 -11.48
C GLN A 17 -4.40 -4.49 -10.32
N LEU A 18 -3.80 -5.63 -10.01
CA LEU A 18 -2.87 -5.77 -8.89
C LEU A 18 -1.43 -5.52 -9.33
N VAL A 19 -0.69 -4.71 -8.58
CA VAL A 19 0.74 -4.49 -8.80
C VAL A 19 1.50 -4.89 -7.53
N LEU A 20 2.43 -5.84 -7.67
CA LEU A 20 3.14 -6.42 -6.52
C LEU A 20 4.59 -5.89 -6.49
N PRO A 21 4.96 -5.06 -5.50
CA PRO A 21 6.33 -4.62 -5.31
C PRO A 21 7.22 -5.73 -4.75
N TRP A 22 8.52 -5.63 -5.02
CA TRP A 22 9.53 -6.57 -4.55
C TRP A 22 10.89 -5.87 -4.45
N GLY A 23 11.67 -6.16 -3.40
CA GLY A 23 13.02 -5.64 -3.18
C GLY A 23 14.11 -6.68 -3.40
N ASN A 24 13.80 -7.96 -3.19
CA ASN A 24 14.75 -9.06 -3.33
C ASN A 24 14.16 -10.26 -4.12
N ALA A 25 15.01 -11.24 -4.43
CA ALA A 25 14.61 -12.41 -5.21
C ALA A 25 13.51 -13.24 -4.51
N ALA A 26 13.60 -13.43 -3.19
CA ALA A 26 12.61 -14.22 -2.45
C ALA A 26 11.21 -13.57 -2.45
N GLU A 27 11.15 -12.24 -2.37
CA GLU A 27 9.91 -11.47 -2.52
C GLU A 27 9.37 -11.55 -3.94
N ARG A 28 10.24 -11.44 -4.95
CA ARG A 28 9.86 -11.59 -6.35
C ARG A 28 9.23 -12.97 -6.61
N ASP A 29 9.88 -14.04 -6.18
CA ASP A 29 9.38 -15.41 -6.36
C ASP A 29 8.03 -15.61 -5.65
N ARG A 30 7.83 -14.95 -4.50
CA ARG A 30 6.55 -14.96 -3.80
C ARG A 30 5.46 -14.22 -4.59
N ALA A 31 5.79 -13.06 -5.13
CA ALA A 31 4.86 -12.27 -5.95
C ALA A 31 4.50 -12.99 -7.26
N GLU A 32 5.47 -13.59 -7.94
CA GLU A 32 5.25 -14.38 -9.16
C GLU A 32 4.33 -15.58 -8.90
N ARG A 33 4.50 -16.29 -7.78
CA ARG A 33 3.59 -17.38 -7.38
C ARG A 33 2.16 -16.90 -7.13
N LEU A 34 1.96 -15.69 -6.60
CA LEU A 34 0.61 -15.11 -6.44
C LEU A 34 0.02 -14.74 -7.80
N ILE A 35 0.79 -14.06 -8.66
CA ILE A 35 0.36 -13.67 -10.00
C ILE A 35 -0.06 -14.90 -10.81
N ALA A 36 0.71 -15.98 -10.75
CA ALA A 36 0.40 -17.24 -11.44
C ALA A 36 -0.87 -17.94 -10.91
N ALA A 37 -1.30 -17.63 -9.69
CA ALA A 37 -2.50 -18.20 -9.08
C ALA A 37 -3.79 -17.43 -9.42
N TRP A 38 -3.66 -16.24 -10.00
CA TRP A 38 -4.78 -15.37 -10.40
C TRP A 38 -5.01 -15.38 -11.92
N PRO A 39 -6.18 -14.91 -12.41
CA PRO A 39 -6.43 -14.84 -13.84
C PRO A 39 -5.37 -14.03 -14.58
N ALA A 40 -4.97 -14.51 -15.76
CA ALA A 40 -3.93 -13.86 -16.57
C ALA A 40 -4.28 -12.40 -16.89
N GLY A 41 -3.27 -11.52 -16.80
CA GLY A 41 -3.43 -10.10 -17.09
C GLY A 41 -4.18 -9.29 -16.01
N ARG A 42 -4.44 -9.88 -14.83
CA ARG A 42 -5.04 -9.18 -13.67
C ARG A 42 -4.03 -8.73 -12.62
N ALA A 43 -2.79 -9.21 -12.70
CA ALA A 43 -1.73 -8.86 -11.78
C ALA A 43 -0.37 -8.82 -12.50
N ARG A 44 0.53 -7.96 -12.03
CA ARG A 44 1.92 -7.88 -12.51
C ARG A 44 2.89 -7.55 -11.39
N LEU A 45 4.17 -7.80 -11.64
CA LEU A 45 5.24 -7.24 -10.81
C LEU A 45 5.33 -5.73 -11.03
N ALA A 46 5.65 -5.01 -9.96
CA ALA A 46 6.14 -3.65 -10.10
C ALA A 46 7.47 -3.65 -10.85
N ASP A 47 7.67 -2.63 -11.69
CA ASP A 47 8.94 -2.40 -12.35
C ASP A 47 10.01 -2.06 -11.29
N ARG A 48 11.25 -2.50 -11.52
CA ARG A 48 12.36 -2.09 -10.65
C ARG A 48 12.60 -0.60 -10.82
N GLY A 49 12.76 0.10 -9.70
CA GLY A 49 12.99 1.53 -9.70
C GLY A 49 13.52 2.03 -8.37
N SER A 50 13.70 3.34 -8.31
CA SER A 50 14.05 4.05 -7.09
C SER A 50 12.86 4.09 -6.11
N VAL A 51 13.11 4.50 -4.87
CA VAL A 51 12.03 4.79 -3.90
C VAL A 51 11.07 5.85 -4.45
N THR A 52 11.58 6.81 -5.24
CA THR A 52 10.74 7.83 -5.90
C THR A 52 9.80 7.21 -6.93
N ASP A 53 10.26 6.21 -7.69
CA ASP A 53 9.40 5.52 -8.67
C ASP A 53 8.33 4.70 -7.96
N MET A 54 8.67 4.09 -6.83
CA MET A 54 7.70 3.43 -5.97
C MET A 54 6.68 4.43 -5.39
N ALA A 55 7.12 5.61 -4.94
CA ALA A 55 6.23 6.66 -4.47
C ALA A 55 5.24 7.11 -5.56
N ARG A 56 5.70 7.25 -6.81
CA ARG A 56 4.84 7.56 -7.96
C ARG A 56 3.83 6.46 -8.24
N LEU A 57 4.27 5.19 -8.20
CA LEU A 57 3.38 4.04 -8.35
C LEU A 57 2.30 4.04 -7.27
N LEU A 58 2.68 4.23 -6.01
CA LEU A 58 1.75 4.29 -4.87
C LEU A 58 0.80 5.48 -4.98
N ALA A 59 1.29 6.66 -5.40
CA ALA A 59 0.46 7.86 -5.57
C ALA A 59 -0.68 7.67 -6.57
N GLY A 60 -0.48 6.83 -7.59
CA GLY A 60 -1.53 6.45 -8.56
C GLY A 60 -2.44 5.29 -8.13
N ALA A 61 -2.17 4.64 -6.99
CA ALA A 61 -2.94 3.47 -6.56
C ALA A 61 -4.32 3.86 -6.03
N ALA A 62 -5.36 3.15 -6.50
CA ALA A 62 -6.72 3.30 -5.96
C ALA A 62 -6.84 2.79 -4.52
N LEU A 63 -6.04 1.79 -4.17
CA LEU A 63 -5.94 1.18 -2.85
C LEU A 63 -4.56 0.57 -2.68
N VAL A 64 -4.01 0.66 -1.47
CA VAL A 64 -2.83 -0.08 -1.05
C VAL A 64 -3.23 -1.04 0.06
N VAL A 65 -2.81 -2.31 -0.04
CA VAL A 65 -2.93 -3.28 1.05
C VAL A 65 -1.55 -3.84 1.35
N GLY A 66 -1.11 -3.71 2.60
CA GLY A 66 0.26 -4.08 2.96
C GLY A 66 0.40 -4.43 4.43
N VAL A 67 1.49 -5.12 4.74
CA VAL A 67 1.94 -5.35 6.14
C VAL A 67 2.72 -4.14 6.65
N ASP A 68 3.12 -4.16 7.93
CA ASP A 68 3.97 -3.14 8.55
C ASP A 68 5.37 -3.05 7.90
N THR A 69 5.46 -2.26 6.83
CA THR A 69 6.66 -2.04 6.00
C THR A 69 6.71 -0.60 5.51
N GLY A 70 7.91 -0.12 5.15
CA GLY A 70 8.10 1.26 4.68
C GLY A 70 7.20 1.68 3.51
N PHE A 71 6.77 0.76 2.63
CA PHE A 71 5.84 1.08 1.54
C PHE A 71 4.40 1.32 2.00
N SER A 72 3.94 0.63 3.06
CA SER A 72 2.62 0.91 3.67
C SER A 72 2.62 2.27 4.35
N HIS A 73 3.70 2.62 5.05
CA HIS A 73 3.89 3.95 5.64
C HIS A 73 3.97 5.04 4.57
N LEU A 74 4.69 4.79 3.47
CA LEU A 74 4.75 5.72 2.34
C LEU A 74 3.37 5.94 1.71
N ALA A 75 2.55 4.89 1.55
CA ALA A 75 1.18 5.03 1.06
C ALA A 75 0.30 5.90 1.99
N ALA A 76 0.46 5.75 3.31
CA ALA A 76 -0.21 6.60 4.30
C ALA A 76 0.19 8.07 4.17
N ALA A 77 1.50 8.35 4.06
CA ALA A 77 2.03 9.69 3.85
C ALA A 77 1.53 10.32 2.53
N LEU A 78 1.35 9.51 1.50
CA LEU A 78 0.75 9.91 0.21
C LEU A 78 -0.78 10.06 0.26
N ARG A 79 -1.40 9.87 1.43
CA ARG A 79 -2.85 9.94 1.66
C ARG A 79 -3.64 9.05 0.69
N ARG A 80 -3.11 7.87 0.40
CA ARG A 80 -3.78 6.88 -0.44
C ARG A 80 -4.67 5.99 0.42
N PRO A 81 -5.81 5.50 -0.12
CA PRO A 81 -6.62 4.54 0.61
C PRO A 81 -5.77 3.32 0.98
N LEU A 82 -5.81 2.93 2.25
CA LEU A 82 -4.85 1.99 2.82
C LEU A 82 -5.54 0.98 3.73
N VAL A 83 -5.21 -0.30 3.56
CA VAL A 83 -5.44 -1.34 4.56
C VAL A 83 -4.09 -1.84 5.05
N MET A 84 -3.76 -1.54 6.30
CA MET A 84 -2.51 -1.94 6.93
C MET A 84 -2.74 -3.15 7.84
N LEU A 85 -2.01 -4.22 7.57
CA LEU A 85 -2.15 -5.51 8.22
C LEU A 85 -1.01 -5.72 9.22
N PHE A 86 -1.36 -5.80 10.48
CA PHE A 86 -0.46 -6.12 11.58
C PHE A 86 -0.60 -7.61 11.94
N THR A 87 0.52 -8.26 12.25
CA THR A 87 0.53 -9.69 12.62
C THR A 87 1.37 -9.94 13.87
N SER A 88 2.55 -9.34 13.95
CA SER A 88 3.44 -9.39 15.11
C SER A 88 3.35 -8.14 15.97
N THR A 89 3.45 -6.95 15.37
CA THR A 89 3.34 -5.66 16.03
C THR A 89 1.89 -5.30 16.32
N GLY A 90 1.64 -4.47 17.33
CA GLY A 90 0.30 -4.00 17.67
C GLY A 90 -0.20 -2.96 16.67
N ALA A 91 -1.45 -3.08 16.21
CA ALA A 91 -2.06 -2.11 15.29
C ALA A 91 -2.23 -0.71 15.94
N GLU A 92 -2.27 -0.65 17.26
CA GLU A 92 -2.29 0.58 18.07
C GLU A 92 -1.04 1.45 17.92
N LEU A 93 0.06 0.88 17.40
CA LEU A 93 1.31 1.60 17.19
C LEU A 93 1.30 2.47 15.92
N PHE A 94 0.23 2.37 15.12
CA PHE A 94 0.09 3.13 13.89
C PHE A 94 -1.25 3.82 13.82
N THR A 95 -1.21 5.16 13.80
CA THR A 95 -2.36 5.98 13.43
C THR A 95 -2.14 6.49 12.02
N PRO A 96 -2.95 6.08 11.04
CA PRO A 96 -2.80 6.59 9.67
C PRO A 96 -3.07 8.09 9.59
N GLU A 97 -2.31 8.81 8.76
CA GLU A 97 -2.50 10.24 8.45
C GLU A 97 -3.92 10.59 8.02
N ASP A 98 -4.65 9.63 7.43
CA ASP A 98 -6.05 9.81 7.08
C ASP A 98 -6.90 8.62 7.52
N PRO A 99 -7.47 8.67 8.74
CA PRO A 99 -8.31 7.59 9.27
C PRO A 99 -9.60 7.37 8.47
N ALA A 100 -10.06 8.33 7.68
CA ALA A 100 -11.31 8.17 6.93
C ALA A 100 -11.13 7.16 5.78
N ILE A 101 -9.98 7.17 5.11
CA ILE A 101 -9.65 6.28 3.97
C ILE A 101 -8.67 5.15 4.34
N SER A 102 -8.26 5.06 5.60
CA SER A 102 -7.31 4.04 6.07
C SER A 102 -7.91 3.12 7.11
N ARG A 103 -7.50 1.85 7.11
CA ARG A 103 -7.92 0.84 8.10
C ARG A 103 -6.70 0.05 8.58
N THR A 104 -6.65 -0.26 9.86
CA THR A 104 -5.64 -1.12 10.47
C THR A 104 -6.31 -2.40 10.98
N LEU A 105 -5.69 -3.56 10.78
CA LEU A 105 -6.24 -4.85 11.21
C LEU A 105 -5.16 -5.73 11.83
N GLY A 106 -5.56 -6.53 12.83
CA GLY A 106 -4.71 -7.55 13.44
C GLY A 106 -3.79 -7.01 14.52
N GLY A 107 -2.62 -7.63 14.64
CA GLY A 107 -1.59 -7.30 15.62
C GLY A 107 -1.65 -8.15 16.89
N ASN A 108 -0.61 -8.04 17.71
CA ASN A 108 -0.48 -8.80 18.96
C ASN A 108 -0.67 -10.32 18.78
N GLY A 109 -0.11 -10.87 17.69
CA GLY A 109 -0.20 -12.29 17.32
C GLY A 109 -1.46 -12.68 16.54
N VAL A 110 -2.41 -11.76 16.35
CA VAL A 110 -3.63 -12.01 15.59
C VAL A 110 -3.41 -11.70 14.11
N VAL A 111 -3.49 -12.74 13.27
CA VAL A 111 -3.44 -12.60 11.81
C VAL A 111 -4.84 -12.31 11.27
N PRO A 112 -5.06 -11.18 10.56
CA PRO A 112 -6.36 -10.88 9.94
C PRO A 112 -6.79 -11.95 8.93
N ARG A 113 -8.08 -12.32 8.98
CA ARG A 113 -8.70 -13.17 7.96
C ARG A 113 -8.86 -12.41 6.65
N PRO A 114 -8.80 -13.09 5.48
CA PRO A 114 -9.06 -12.46 4.19
C PRO A 114 -10.38 -11.71 4.11
N ASP A 115 -11.44 -12.20 4.77
CA ASP A 115 -12.74 -11.55 4.84
C ASP A 115 -12.69 -10.18 5.52
N ALA A 116 -11.95 -10.07 6.62
CA ALA A 116 -11.80 -8.80 7.34
C ALA A 116 -10.98 -7.81 6.51
N ALA A 117 -9.89 -8.26 5.89
CA ALA A 117 -9.09 -7.43 4.98
C ALA A 117 -9.91 -6.95 3.78
N TRP A 118 -10.76 -7.82 3.22
CA TRP A 118 -11.67 -7.48 2.14
C TRP A 118 -12.72 -6.45 2.54
N LEU A 119 -13.36 -6.60 3.70
CA LEU A 119 -14.31 -5.61 4.22
C LEU A 119 -13.63 -4.25 4.42
N ALA A 120 -12.44 -4.23 5.01
CA ALA A 120 -11.66 -3.01 5.19
C ALA A 120 -11.29 -2.34 3.85
N ALA A 121 -10.92 -3.14 2.84
CA ALA A 121 -10.62 -2.65 1.49
C ALA A 121 -11.84 -1.97 0.85
N GLN A 122 -13.02 -2.57 0.94
CA GLN A 122 -14.26 -1.96 0.45
C GLN A 122 -14.57 -0.64 1.15
N GLN A 123 -14.42 -0.58 2.48
CA GLN A 123 -14.65 0.64 3.24
C GLN A 123 -13.68 1.77 2.84
N ALA A 124 -12.39 1.45 2.65
CA ALA A 124 -11.38 2.40 2.22
C ALA A 124 -11.67 2.94 0.81
N LEU A 125 -12.01 2.05 -0.14
CA LEU A 125 -12.39 2.40 -1.51
C LEU A 125 -13.65 3.28 -1.55
N ALA A 126 -14.70 2.91 -0.81
CA ALA A 126 -15.93 3.68 -0.75
C ALA A 126 -15.70 5.08 -0.15
N ALA A 127 -14.93 5.17 0.94
CA ALA A 127 -14.58 6.45 1.54
C ALA A 127 -13.77 7.35 0.60
N ALA A 128 -12.92 6.76 -0.24
CA ALA A 128 -12.14 7.49 -1.23
C ALA A 128 -12.98 7.99 -2.41
N GLY A 129 -13.93 7.17 -2.89
CA GLY A 129 -14.84 7.54 -3.98
C GLY A 129 -15.85 8.64 -3.62
N MET A 130 -16.11 8.85 -2.33
CA MET A 130 -16.94 9.97 -1.84
C MET A 130 -16.18 11.31 -1.76
N ARG A 131 -14.88 11.33 -2.06
CA ARG A 131 -14.08 12.56 -2.03
C ARG A 131 -14.01 13.22 -3.40
N ASP A 132 -13.92 14.54 -3.38
CA ASP A 132 -13.70 15.36 -4.57
C ASP A 132 -12.40 14.93 -5.28
N PRO A 133 -12.43 14.55 -6.58
CA PRO A 133 -11.23 14.22 -7.34
C PRO A 133 -10.23 15.38 -7.44
N ASP A 134 -10.63 16.62 -7.13
CA ASP A 134 -9.77 17.81 -7.15
C ASP A 134 -8.84 17.96 -5.92
N VAL A 135 -8.82 17.00 -4.99
CA VAL A 135 -7.73 16.95 -3.99
C VAL A 135 -6.43 16.64 -4.74
N PRO A 136 -5.47 17.58 -4.83
CA PRO A 136 -4.29 17.39 -5.65
C PRO A 136 -3.52 16.16 -5.19
N ALA A 137 -3.12 15.32 -6.16
CA ALA A 137 -2.17 14.25 -5.90
C ALA A 137 -0.94 14.82 -5.20
N PHE A 138 -0.35 14.05 -4.28
CA PHE A 138 0.88 14.43 -3.60
C PHE A 138 1.92 14.93 -4.61
N SER A 139 2.26 16.22 -4.51
CA SER A 139 3.34 16.84 -5.24
C SER A 139 4.51 16.99 -4.26
N PRO A 140 5.60 16.21 -4.38
CA PRO A 140 6.76 16.41 -3.53
C PRO A 140 7.31 17.80 -3.84
N ALA A 141 7.26 18.71 -2.86
CA ALA A 141 7.99 19.96 -2.95
C ALA A 141 9.47 19.63 -3.24
N PRO A 142 10.16 20.37 -4.13
CA PRO A 142 11.58 20.14 -4.36
C PRO A 142 12.30 20.24 -3.02
N ALA A 143 13.07 19.21 -2.68
CA ALA A 143 13.83 19.16 -1.45
C ALA A 143 14.69 20.44 -1.35
N ARG A 144 14.33 21.36 -0.44
CA ARG A 144 15.25 22.42 -0.06
C ARG A 144 16.32 21.76 0.78
N ILE A 145 17.43 21.44 0.14
CA ILE A 145 18.68 21.14 0.85
C ILE A 145 18.93 22.36 1.73
N CYS A 146 18.89 22.16 3.05
CA CYS A 146 19.29 23.17 4.00
C CYS A 146 20.80 23.34 3.83
N GLU A 147 21.23 24.27 2.97
CA GLU A 147 22.64 24.64 2.88
C GLU A 147 23.05 25.15 4.26
N ARG A 148 24.03 24.47 4.87
CA ARG A 148 24.62 24.95 6.12
C ARG A 148 25.28 26.30 5.80
N PRO A 149 25.02 27.37 6.57
CA PRO A 149 25.78 28.59 6.42
C PRO A 149 27.27 28.28 6.64
N GLY A 150 28.09 28.66 5.65
CA GLY A 150 29.53 28.43 5.65
C GLY A 150 30.19 29.07 6.86
N SER A 151 31.02 28.28 7.56
CA SER A 151 31.97 28.80 8.53
C SER A 151 33.14 29.41 7.76
N ALA A 152 33.19 30.73 7.67
CA ALA A 152 34.38 31.46 7.27
C ALA A 152 35.25 31.73 8.52
N PRO A 153 36.57 31.48 8.50
CA PRO A 153 37.52 32.30 9.23
C PRO A 153 37.86 33.58 8.44
#